data_AF-A0A8S3K0M1-F1
#
_entry.id   AF-A0A8S3K0M1-F1
#
_cell.length_a   1.000
_cell.length_b   1.000
_cell.length_c   1.000
_cell.angle_alpha   90.00
_cell.angle_beta   90.00
_cell.angle_gamma   90.00
#
_symmetry.space_group_name_H-M   'P 1'
#
loop_
_entity.id
_entity.type
_entity.pdbx_description
1 polymer ?
#
loop_
_entity_poly.entity_id
_entity_poly.type
_entity_poly.pdbx_seq_one_letter_code
_entity_poly.pdbx_strand_id
1 'polypeptide(L)'
;KGIPKRLLIQIQCNPPQNNTYYNFNYLDTMLQDFLDATDGHSRIISFSTQPNWLFKLDAPHIYPDNASLADWRYPVGTELVDDTMHALGDYYGRLVAWYTRGGFIDEYGRKHTSNYDYNWDYTEIF
;
A
#
# COMPACT_ATOMS: atom_id res chain seq x y z
N LYS A 1 -22.83 -12.11 -3.19
CA LYS A 1 -21.66 -11.52 -3.88
C LYS A 1 -21.41 -10.15 -3.25
N GLY A 2 -20.50 -10.06 -2.28
CA GLY A 2 -20.13 -8.76 -1.70
C GLY A 2 -19.33 -7.99 -2.73
N ILE A 3 -19.75 -6.76 -3.04
CA ILE A 3 -18.95 -5.87 -3.89
C ILE A 3 -17.81 -5.38 -3.00
N PRO A 4 -16.55 -5.72 -3.31
CA PRO A 4 -15.43 -5.28 -2.53
C PRO A 4 -15.28 -3.76 -2.67
N LYS A 5 -15.67 -3.03 -1.61
CA LYS A 5 -15.48 -1.58 -1.54
C LYS A 5 -14.30 -1.31 -0.62
N ARG A 6 -13.14 -1.06 -1.20
CA ARG A 6 -11.97 -0.36 -0.60
C ARG A 6 -10.84 -0.39 -1.63
N LEU A 7 -10.46 0.77 -2.14
CA LEU A 7 -9.28 0.95 -2.99
C LEU A 7 -8.20 1.64 -2.16
N LEU A 8 -7.10 0.93 -1.95
CA LEU A 8 -5.87 1.08 -2.74
C LEU A 8 -4.92 -0.07 -2.36
N ILE A 9 -5.07 -0.68 -1.17
CA ILE A 9 -4.14 -1.71 -0.69
C ILE A 9 -4.80 -2.87 0.10
N GLN A 10 -6.09 -2.78 0.46
CA GLN A 10 -6.80 -3.94 1.00
C GLN A 10 -8.32 -3.82 0.82
N ILE A 11 -8.94 -4.90 0.38
CA ILE A 11 -10.39 -5.11 0.44
C ILE A 11 -10.68 -5.93 1.70
N GLN A 12 -11.58 -5.46 2.56
CA GLN A 12 -12.17 -6.30 3.60
C GLN A 12 -13.44 -6.94 3.03
N CYS A 13 -13.43 -8.27 2.90
CA CYS A 13 -14.61 -9.06 2.54
C CYS A 13 -15.28 -9.61 3.80
N ASN A 14 -16.62 -9.63 3.79
CA ASN A 14 -17.40 -10.47 4.71
C ASN A 14 -18.07 -11.57 3.86
N PRO A 15 -17.86 -12.88 4.13
CA PRO A 15 -17.05 -13.47 5.22
C PRO A 15 -15.53 -13.27 5.03
N PRO A 16 -14.73 -13.43 6.11
CA PRO A 16 -13.27 -13.45 6.01
C PRO A 16 -12.84 -14.52 5.01
N GLN A 17 -11.94 -14.15 4.11
CA GLN A 17 -11.37 -15.09 3.13
C GLN A 17 -9.88 -15.21 3.40
N ASN A 18 -9.31 -16.40 3.19
CA ASN A 18 -7.87 -16.64 3.17
C ASN A 18 -7.25 -16.08 1.88
N ASN A 19 -7.50 -14.80 1.60
CA ASN A 19 -7.06 -14.10 0.41
C ASN A 19 -6.71 -12.66 0.78
N THR A 20 -5.72 -12.11 0.10
CA THR A 20 -5.39 -10.69 0.14
C THR A 20 -5.82 -9.99 -1.15
N TYR A 21 -5.81 -8.66 -1.09
CA TYR A 21 -6.21 -7.79 -2.18
C TYR A 21 -5.21 -6.66 -2.39
N TYR A 22 -3.93 -6.95 -2.21
CA TYR A 22 -2.86 -6.01 -2.54
C TYR A 22 -2.90 -5.71 -4.04
N ASN A 23 -2.96 -4.42 -4.39
CA ASN A 23 -2.86 -3.97 -5.77
C ASN A 23 -2.11 -2.63 -5.81
N PHE A 24 -0.80 -2.71 -6.03
CA PHE A 24 0.06 -1.53 -6.11
C PHE A 24 0.08 -0.87 -7.50
N ASN A 25 -0.58 -1.46 -8.49
CA ASN A 25 -0.52 -1.00 -9.89
C ASN A 25 -1.02 0.45 -10.06
N TYR A 26 -1.89 0.93 -9.17
CA TYR A 26 -2.38 2.31 -9.21
C TYR A 26 -1.30 3.35 -8.95
N LEU A 27 -0.19 2.98 -8.30
CA LEU A 27 0.93 3.86 -7.99
C LEU A 27 2.00 3.83 -9.09
N ASP A 28 2.00 2.80 -9.93
CA ASP A 28 3.08 2.51 -10.87
C ASP A 28 3.39 3.66 -11.82
N THR A 29 2.36 4.22 -12.48
CA THR A 29 2.55 5.34 -13.43
C THR A 29 3.10 6.57 -12.71
N MET A 30 2.58 6.91 -11.53
CA MET A 30 3.03 8.07 -10.78
C MET A 30 4.48 7.92 -10.30
N LEU A 31 4.85 6.74 -9.82
CA LEU A 31 6.23 6.46 -9.44
C LEU A 31 7.14 6.50 -10.66
N GLN A 32 6.75 5.90 -11.79
CA GLN A 32 7.55 5.91 -13.01
C GLN A 32 7.79 7.33 -13.52
N ASP A 33 6.76 8.16 -13.58
CA ASP A 33 6.88 9.57 -13.98
C ASP A 33 7.85 10.33 -13.05
N PHE A 34 7.77 10.10 -11.73
CA PHE A 34 8.73 10.66 -10.78
C PHE A 34 10.15 10.16 -11.04
N LEU A 35 10.32 8.86 -11.30
CA LEU A 35 11.63 8.26 -11.51
C LEU A 35 12.30 8.78 -12.79
N ASP A 36 11.54 8.91 -13.87
CA ASP A 36 12.01 9.43 -15.15
C ASP A 36 12.34 10.92 -15.05
N ALA A 37 11.50 11.71 -14.37
CA ALA A 37 11.74 13.14 -14.16
C ALA A 37 12.95 13.44 -13.27
N THR A 38 13.37 12.48 -12.44
CA THR A 38 14.50 12.61 -11.50
C THR A 38 15.72 11.79 -11.93
N ASP A 39 15.77 11.35 -13.19
CA ASP A 39 16.91 10.59 -13.68
C ASP A 39 18.23 11.36 -13.54
N GLY A 40 19.29 10.63 -13.18
CA GLY A 40 20.61 11.20 -12.86
C GLY A 40 20.73 11.95 -11.52
N HIS A 41 19.68 11.99 -10.69
CA HIS A 41 19.70 12.66 -9.39
C HIS A 41 19.54 11.67 -8.22
N SER A 42 20.14 12.01 -7.07
CA SER A 42 19.87 11.31 -5.81
C SER A 42 18.44 11.57 -5.36
N ARG A 43 17.75 10.52 -4.91
CA ARG A 43 16.33 10.54 -4.55
C ARG A 43 16.07 9.76 -3.28
N ILE A 44 15.05 10.17 -2.53
CA ILE A 44 14.48 9.41 -1.41
C ILE A 44 13.05 9.06 -1.81
N ILE A 45 12.73 7.77 -1.87
CA ILE A 45 11.38 7.32 -2.21
C ILE A 45 10.55 7.22 -0.93
N SER A 46 9.42 7.93 -0.90
CA SER A 46 8.51 7.99 0.24
C SER A 46 7.07 7.79 -0.23
N PHE A 47 6.34 6.90 0.45
CA PHE A 47 4.95 6.56 0.10
C PHE A 47 4.01 6.99 1.21
N SER A 48 3.62 8.27 1.22
CA SER A 48 3.01 9.05 2.32
C SER A 48 1.76 8.49 3.01
N THR A 49 1.09 7.48 2.45
CA THR A 49 -0.22 7.04 2.96
C THR A 49 -0.12 5.67 3.62
N GLN A 50 -0.22 5.65 4.95
CA GLN A 50 -0.43 4.42 5.72
C GLN A 50 -1.90 3.98 5.59
N PRO A 51 -2.16 2.67 5.41
CA PRO A 51 -3.53 2.17 5.36
C PRO A 51 -4.25 2.31 6.70
N ASN A 52 -5.50 2.78 6.65
CA ASN A 52 -6.30 3.00 7.86
C ASN A 52 -6.58 1.75 8.71
N TRP A 53 -6.54 0.55 8.11
CA TRP A 53 -6.75 -0.72 8.81
C TRP A 53 -5.61 -1.07 9.77
N LEU A 54 -4.47 -0.38 9.67
CA LEU A 54 -3.39 -0.47 10.65
C LEU A 54 -3.71 0.27 11.95
N PHE A 55 -4.74 1.12 11.96
CA PHE A 55 -5.09 1.98 13.08
C PHE A 55 -6.37 1.55 13.77
N LYS A 56 -6.45 1.84 15.07
CA LYS A 56 -7.68 1.75 15.86
C LYS A 56 -8.63 2.85 15.39
N LEU A 57 -9.83 2.46 14.97
CA LEU A 57 -10.85 3.36 14.46
C LEU A 57 -12.16 3.16 15.24
N ASP A 58 -12.78 4.25 15.69
CA ASP A 58 -14.11 4.22 16.32
C ASP A 58 -15.20 3.81 15.31
N ALA A 59 -15.00 4.19 14.05
CA ALA A 59 -15.89 3.85 12.94
C ALA A 59 -15.10 3.60 11.65
N PRO A 60 -15.56 2.69 10.76
CA PRO A 60 -14.93 2.47 9.46
C PRO A 60 -14.94 3.74 8.60
N HIS A 61 -13.80 4.09 8.02
CA HIS A 61 -13.71 5.17 7.03
C HIS A 61 -14.25 4.73 5.67
N ILE A 62 -15.06 5.58 5.05
CA ILE A 62 -15.73 5.30 3.78
C ILE A 62 -15.04 6.08 2.67
N TYR A 63 -14.31 5.33 1.82
CA TYR A 63 -13.67 5.87 0.63
C TYR A 63 -14.69 6.15 -0.49
N PRO A 64 -14.41 7.10 -1.40
CA PRO A 64 -15.18 7.29 -2.61
C PRO A 64 -15.27 6.01 -3.45
N ASP A 65 -16.39 5.79 -4.14
CA ASP A 65 -16.56 4.64 -5.04
C ASP A 65 -15.66 4.74 -6.30
N ASN A 66 -15.19 5.95 -6.65
CA ASN A 66 -14.29 6.19 -7.78
C ASN A 66 -12.83 6.33 -7.29
N ALA A 67 -11.97 5.42 -7.73
CA ALA A 67 -10.54 5.34 -7.39
C ALA A 67 -9.73 6.59 -7.77
N SER A 68 -10.19 7.34 -8.77
CA SER A 68 -9.50 8.53 -9.27
C SER A 68 -9.84 9.80 -8.49
N LEU A 69 -10.78 9.74 -7.54
CA LEU A 69 -11.12 10.89 -6.70
C LEU A 69 -10.22 10.95 -5.48
N ALA A 70 -9.68 12.14 -5.21
CA ALA A 70 -8.95 12.41 -3.99
C ALA A 70 -9.90 12.36 -2.78
N ASP A 71 -9.48 11.63 -1.73
CA ASP A 71 -10.16 11.61 -0.45
C ASP A 71 -9.34 12.37 0.59
N TRP A 72 -9.64 13.64 0.80
CA TRP A 72 -8.91 14.48 1.76
C TRP A 72 -9.17 14.13 3.23
N ARG A 73 -10.11 13.21 3.52
CA ARG A 73 -10.44 12.77 4.89
C ARG A 73 -9.82 11.40 5.21
N TYR A 74 -8.92 10.91 4.37
CA TYR A 74 -8.22 9.65 4.60
C TYR A 74 -7.37 9.58 5.89
N PRO A 75 -6.85 10.69 6.48
CA PRO A 75 -6.10 10.60 7.73
C PRO A 75 -7.07 10.27 8.87
N VAL A 76 -7.08 8.99 9.27
CA VAL A 76 -7.94 8.47 10.35
C VAL A 76 -7.14 7.56 11.27
N GLY A 77 -7.41 7.67 12.58
CA GLY A 77 -6.69 6.94 13.61
C GLY A 77 -5.31 7.54 13.92
N THR A 78 -4.88 7.36 15.17
CA THR A 78 -3.56 7.84 15.66
C THR A 78 -2.80 6.76 16.43
N GLU A 79 -3.45 5.61 16.70
CA GLU A 79 -2.89 4.50 17.46
C GLU A 79 -2.97 3.23 16.61
N LEU A 80 -1.86 2.50 16.50
CA LEU A 80 -1.80 1.24 15.76
C LEU A 80 -2.62 0.14 16.44
N VAL A 81 -3.22 -0.74 15.64
CA VAL A 81 -3.85 -1.98 16.15
C VAL A 81 -2.80 -2.93 16.69
N ASP A 82 -1.66 -3.01 15.99
CA ASP A 82 -0.48 -3.81 16.36
C ASP A 82 0.58 -2.92 17.00
N ASP A 83 0.81 -3.10 18.31
CA ASP A 83 1.76 -2.32 19.10
C ASP A 83 3.23 -2.72 18.84
N THR A 84 3.46 -3.86 18.19
CA THR A 84 4.80 -4.30 17.78
C THR A 84 5.27 -3.67 16.47
N MET A 85 4.38 -2.96 15.76
CA MET A 85 4.59 -2.36 14.44
C MET A 85 4.94 -3.38 13.34
N HIS A 86 4.73 -4.68 13.57
CA HIS A 86 5.03 -5.73 12.59
C HIS A 86 4.15 -5.59 11.34
N ALA A 87 2.85 -5.37 11.52
CA ALA A 87 1.92 -5.20 10.40
C ALA A 87 2.26 -3.97 9.53
N LEU A 88 2.73 -2.89 10.16
CA LEU A 88 3.20 -1.69 9.46
C LEU A 88 4.49 -1.98 8.67
N GLY A 89 5.45 -2.66 9.30
CA GLY A 89 6.70 -3.08 8.65
C GLY A 89 6.46 -4.01 7.47
N ASP A 90 5.58 -4.99 7.62
CA ASP A 90 5.18 -5.91 6.54
C ASP A 90 4.55 -5.16 5.36
N TYR A 91 3.68 -4.18 5.64
CA TYR A 91 3.07 -3.37 4.61
C TYR A 91 4.11 -2.63 3.78
N TYR A 92 5.03 -1.89 4.41
CA TYR A 92 6.09 -1.18 3.70
C TYR A 92 7.07 -2.14 3.02
N GLY A 93 7.42 -3.25 3.67
CA GLY A 93 8.29 -4.27 3.11
C GLY A 93 7.75 -4.86 1.80
N ARG A 94 6.43 -5.08 1.71
CA ARG A 94 5.76 -5.53 0.47
C ARG A 94 5.76 -4.45 -0.61
N LEU A 95 5.54 -3.20 -0.22
CA LEU A 95 5.54 -2.08 -1.15
C LEU A 95 6.95 -1.85 -1.73
N VAL A 96 7.99 -1.88 -0.90
CA VAL A 96 9.39 -1.82 -1.36
C VAL A 96 9.71 -3.03 -2.24
N ALA A 97 9.31 -4.24 -1.84
CA ALA A 97 9.57 -5.46 -2.63
C ALA A 97 8.87 -5.46 -3.99
N TRP A 98 7.69 -4.85 -4.08
CA TRP A 98 6.99 -4.65 -5.34
C TRP A 98 7.85 -3.89 -6.35
N TYR A 99 8.60 -2.88 -5.93
CA TYR A 99 9.40 -2.06 -6.84
C TYR A 99 10.86 -2.51 -6.99
N THR A 100 11.42 -3.19 -5.98
CA THR A 100 12.87 -3.52 -5.92
C THR A 100 13.18 -5.01 -6.08
N ARG A 101 12.17 -5.89 -6.08
CA ARG A 101 12.36 -7.37 -6.14
C ARG A 101 11.39 -8.08 -7.07
N GLY A 102 10.70 -7.37 -7.96
CA GLY A 102 9.72 -7.96 -8.86
C GLY A 102 8.46 -8.50 -8.17
N GLY A 103 8.18 -8.09 -6.93
CA GLY A 103 7.01 -8.53 -6.17
C GLY A 103 7.31 -9.12 -4.79
N PHE A 104 6.34 -9.83 -4.23
CA PHE A 104 6.40 -10.40 -2.87
C PHE A 104 5.48 -11.62 -2.72
N ILE A 105 5.58 -12.29 -1.58
CA ILE A 105 4.66 -13.35 -1.14
C ILE A 105 3.90 -12.80 0.07
N ASP A 106 2.58 -12.94 0.08
CA ASP A 106 1.75 -12.46 1.19
C ASP A 106 1.65 -13.47 2.35
N GLU A 107 0.91 -13.09 3.40
CA GLU A 107 0.72 -13.89 4.61
C GLU A 107 0.00 -15.23 4.38
N TYR A 108 -0.65 -15.40 3.23
CA TYR A 108 -1.31 -16.66 2.83
C TYR A 108 -0.48 -17.45 1.81
N GLY A 109 0.77 -17.05 1.56
CA GLY A 109 1.66 -17.73 0.62
C GLY A 109 1.36 -17.43 -0.86
N ARG A 110 0.50 -16.44 -1.15
CA ARG A 110 0.19 -16.06 -2.54
C ARG A 110 1.26 -15.12 -3.06
N LYS A 111 1.77 -15.45 -4.25
CA LYS A 111 2.74 -14.63 -4.98
C LYS A 111 2.05 -13.46 -5.67
N HIS A 112 2.57 -12.27 -5.46
CA HIS A 112 2.23 -11.04 -6.17
C HIS A 112 3.45 -10.62 -6.97
N THR A 113 3.30 -10.42 -8.28
CA THR A 113 4.41 -10.15 -9.20
C THR A 113 4.28 -8.79 -9.83
N SER A 114 5.38 -8.04 -9.84
CA SER A 114 5.53 -6.81 -10.61
C SER A 114 6.53 -7.02 -11.75
N ASN A 115 6.62 -6.04 -12.65
CA ASN A 115 7.62 -6.02 -13.72
C ASN A 115 8.78 -5.06 -13.38
N TYR A 116 8.97 -4.74 -12.09
CA TYR A 116 9.94 -3.73 -11.64
C TYR A 116 11.11 -4.35 -10.87
N ASP A 117 12.29 -3.78 -11.08
CA ASP A 117 13.53 -4.13 -10.40
C ASP A 117 14.39 -2.87 -10.22
N TYR A 118 13.79 -1.86 -9.58
CA TYR A 118 14.44 -0.58 -9.35
C TYR A 118 15.50 -0.69 -8.25
N ASN A 119 16.61 0.02 -8.43
CA ASN A 119 17.61 0.18 -7.38
C ASN A 119 17.35 1.48 -6.62
N TRP A 120 17.03 1.37 -5.33
CA TRP A 120 16.79 2.52 -4.46
C TRP A 120 17.89 2.61 -3.42
N ASP A 121 18.57 3.74 -3.37
CA ASP A 121 19.59 4.00 -2.33
C ASP A 121 18.95 4.23 -0.97
N TYR A 122 17.80 4.92 -0.94
CA TYR A 122 17.11 5.32 0.28
C TYR A 122 15.58 5.28 0.10
N THR A 123 14.89 4.81 1.14
CA THR A 123 13.44 4.92 1.28
C THR A 123 13.10 5.43 2.68
N GLU A 124 12.09 6.28 2.75
CA GLU A 124 11.58 6.81 4.00
C GLU A 124 10.36 6.01 4.47
N ILE A 125 10.32 5.72 5.77
CA ILE A 125 9.21 5.07 6.46
C ILE A 125 8.78 6.00 7.60
N PHE A 126 7.48 6.24 7.72
CA PHE A 126 6.86 7.08 8.75
C PHE A 126 5.68 6.32 9.36
#